data_AF-A0A2V7MH34-F1
#
_entry.id   AF-A0A2V7MH34-F1
#
_cell.length_a   1.000
_cell.length_b   1.000
_cell.length_c   1.000
_cell.angle_alpha   90.00
_cell.angle_beta   90.00
_cell.angle_gamma   90.00
#
_symmetry.space_group_name_H-M   'P 1'
#
loop_
_entity.id
_entity.type
_entity.pdbx_description
1 polymer ?
#
loop_
_entity_poly.entity_id
_entity_poly.type
_entity_poly.pdbx_seq_one_letter_code
_entity_poly.pdbx_strand_id
1 'polypeptide(L)'
;MVRTCGRSASAAAVALLVAAIACNDSQNPASPKVEAWGTPPPENGELRGVGFIGSGTDIQTFGFDVQSMQARITGLFLGAEPSTSATLITGPTEPGTSFTGFRSSSSFCIDPSHGAEFDAVGHLKEGLTVDTYVAYTVKGCDNGPAGFGVDTWSIDIPSRSYHKDGAVTGDIEKL
;
A
#
# COMPACT_ATOMS: atom_id res chain seq x y z
N MET A 1 47.63 76.69 -14.98
CA MET A 1 46.52 76.56 -14.01
C MET A 1 45.62 75.42 -14.46
N VAL A 2 45.41 74.42 -13.59
CA VAL A 2 44.20 73.55 -13.51
C VAL A 2 43.96 72.59 -14.70
N ARG A 3 43.53 71.33 -14.58
CA ARG A 3 43.60 70.20 -13.63
C ARG A 3 43.10 68.99 -14.45
N THR A 4 43.60 67.82 -14.11
CA THR A 4 43.23 66.49 -14.60
C THR A 4 41.80 66.04 -14.22
N CYS A 5 41.21 65.18 -15.05
CA CYS A 5 40.27 64.07 -14.73
C CYS A 5 40.27 63.17 -16.00
N GLY A 6 40.70 61.91 -16.02
CA GLY A 6 40.15 60.72 -15.33
C GLY A 6 38.76 60.39 -15.92
N ARG A 7 38.42 59.19 -16.44
CA ARG A 7 38.93 57.85 -16.18
C ARG A 7 38.19 56.82 -17.09
N SER A 8 38.86 55.69 -17.33
CA SER A 8 38.32 54.31 -17.46
C SER A 8 37.76 53.79 -18.80
N ALA A 9 38.32 52.64 -19.16
CA ALA A 9 38.13 51.82 -20.36
C ALA A 9 37.04 50.75 -20.22
N SER A 10 36.63 50.18 -21.36
CA SER A 10 36.30 48.76 -21.67
C SER A 10 35.32 48.74 -22.87
N ALA A 11 35.25 47.79 -23.80
CA ALA A 11 36.09 46.72 -24.33
C ALA A 11 35.25 46.15 -25.50
N ALA A 12 35.85 45.77 -26.63
CA ALA A 12 35.27 44.79 -27.56
C ALA A 12 36.30 44.37 -28.61
N ALA A 13 36.73 43.11 -28.58
CA ALA A 13 37.30 42.45 -29.75
C ALA A 13 36.90 40.97 -29.73
N VAL A 14 36.00 40.59 -30.62
CA VAL A 14 36.20 39.85 -31.89
C VAL A 14 36.31 38.33 -31.69
N ALA A 15 35.35 37.65 -32.33
CA ALA A 15 35.14 36.22 -32.39
C ALA A 15 36.16 35.47 -33.26
N LEU A 16 36.39 34.19 -32.94
CA LEU A 16 36.91 33.18 -33.88
C LEU A 16 36.16 31.84 -33.69
N LEU A 17 35.61 31.33 -34.79
CA LEU A 17 35.01 30.00 -34.98
C LEU A 17 36.09 28.92 -35.06
N VAL A 18 35.81 27.68 -34.59
CA VAL A 18 36.03 26.43 -35.35
C VAL A 18 34.99 25.38 -34.91
N ALA A 19 34.35 24.72 -35.88
CA ALA A 19 33.35 23.67 -35.72
C ALA A 19 33.98 22.29 -35.46
N ALA A 20 33.38 21.51 -34.56
CA ALA A 20 33.54 20.06 -34.47
C ALA A 20 32.15 19.41 -34.59
N ILE A 21 31.87 18.78 -35.72
CA ILE A 21 30.71 17.91 -35.94
C ILE A 21 31.04 16.54 -35.36
N ALA A 22 30.65 16.29 -34.11
CA ALA A 22 30.52 14.95 -33.58
C ALA A 22 29.06 14.53 -33.73
N CYS A 23 28.81 13.48 -34.53
CA CYS A 23 27.53 12.81 -34.60
C CYS A 23 27.13 12.37 -33.18
N ASN A 24 25.96 12.81 -32.72
CA ASN A 24 25.24 12.06 -31.71
C ASN A 24 23.76 12.07 -32.10
N ASP A 25 23.26 10.88 -32.41
CA ASP A 25 21.86 10.64 -32.72
C ASP A 25 21.00 11.27 -31.62
N SER A 26 20.01 12.06 -32.03
CA SER A 26 19.03 12.60 -31.10
C SER A 26 18.23 11.42 -30.57
N GLN A 27 18.56 10.99 -29.34
CA GLN A 27 17.71 10.12 -28.55
C GLN A 27 16.38 10.85 -28.41
N ASN A 28 15.41 10.40 -29.21
CA ASN A 28 14.02 10.80 -29.14
C ASN A 28 13.60 10.78 -27.65
N PRO A 29 13.19 11.90 -27.03
CA PRO A 29 12.66 11.83 -25.69
C PRO A 29 11.39 10.98 -25.76
N ALA A 30 11.44 9.81 -25.13
CA ALA A 30 10.28 8.94 -24.99
C ALA A 30 9.12 9.80 -24.46
N SER A 31 8.09 9.98 -25.28
CA SER A 31 6.86 10.63 -24.84
C SER A 31 6.31 9.86 -23.63
N PRO A 32 5.83 10.53 -22.57
CA PRO A 32 5.27 9.82 -21.43
C PRO A 32 4.10 8.94 -21.91
N LYS A 33 4.16 7.65 -21.60
CA LYS A 33 3.06 6.71 -21.82
C LYS A 33 1.80 7.29 -21.17
N VAL A 34 0.74 7.41 -21.96
CA VAL A 34 -0.59 7.94 -21.56
C VAL A 34 -1.33 7.03 -20.57
N GLU A 35 -0.72 5.94 -20.10
CA GLU A 35 -1.37 4.94 -19.23
C GLU A 35 -1.50 5.36 -17.76
N ALA A 36 -0.97 6.52 -17.35
CA ALA A 36 -0.93 6.95 -15.95
C ALA A 36 -2.11 7.85 -15.50
N TRP A 37 -3.08 8.16 -16.37
CA TRP A 37 -4.14 9.14 -16.06
C TRP A 37 -5.35 8.59 -15.25
N GLY A 38 -5.25 7.38 -14.68
CA GLY A 38 -6.39 6.75 -14.00
C GLY A 38 -6.07 5.96 -12.73
N THR A 39 -4.81 5.70 -12.42
CA THR A 39 -4.43 5.01 -11.17
C THR A 39 -3.99 6.04 -10.15
N PRO A 40 -4.64 6.12 -8.98
CA PRO A 40 -4.13 6.95 -7.88
C PRO A 40 -2.68 6.54 -7.57
N PRO A 41 -1.84 7.50 -7.13
CA PRO A 41 -0.47 7.18 -6.76
C PRO A 41 -0.47 6.11 -5.65
N PRO A 42 0.55 5.24 -5.62
CA PRO A 42 0.65 4.23 -4.59
C PRO A 42 0.66 4.89 -3.22
N GLU A 43 -0.26 4.46 -2.35
CA GLU A 43 -0.36 4.96 -0.98
C GLU A 43 0.67 4.25 -0.10
N ASN A 44 1.32 5.01 0.78
CA ASN A 44 2.20 4.45 1.80
C ASN A 44 1.44 4.32 3.11
N GLY A 45 1.83 3.34 3.91
CA GLY A 45 1.28 3.14 5.25
C GLY A 45 1.47 1.71 5.71
N GLU A 46 1.15 1.48 6.96
CA GLU A 46 1.22 0.16 7.54
C GLU A 46 0.00 -0.10 8.41
N LEU A 47 -0.49 -1.33 8.33
CA LEU A 47 -1.58 -1.82 9.15
C LEU A 47 -1.17 -3.17 9.70
N ARG A 48 -1.24 -3.30 11.02
CA ARG A 48 -0.94 -4.54 11.73
C ARG A 48 -2.02 -4.80 12.75
N GLY A 49 -2.20 -6.05 13.11
CA GLY A 49 -3.18 -6.40 14.13
C GLY A 49 -3.20 -7.87 14.46
N VAL A 50 -3.60 -8.17 15.68
CA VAL A 50 -3.82 -9.53 16.16
C VAL A 50 -5.06 -9.52 17.03
N GLY A 51 -5.97 -10.45 16.76
CA GLY A 51 -7.18 -10.53 17.56
C GLY A 51 -8.21 -11.46 16.95
N PHE A 52 -9.44 -11.24 17.35
CA PHE A 52 -10.60 -11.89 16.78
C PHE A 52 -11.83 -11.00 16.86
N ILE A 53 -12.81 -11.32 16.01
CA ILE A 53 -14.17 -10.78 16.06
C ILE A 53 -15.17 -11.92 16.28
N GLY A 54 -16.38 -11.55 16.71
CA GLY A 54 -17.45 -12.50 16.96
C GLY A 54 -17.42 -13.12 18.36
N SER A 55 -18.21 -14.16 18.59
CA SER A 55 -18.38 -14.76 19.91
C SER A 55 -18.86 -16.21 19.84
N GLY A 56 -18.67 -16.95 20.93
CA GLY A 56 -19.11 -18.34 21.02
C GLY A 56 -18.39 -19.22 20.00
N THR A 57 -19.15 -19.84 19.11
CA THR A 57 -18.59 -20.67 18.02
C THR A 57 -18.38 -19.88 16.73
N ASP A 58 -18.96 -18.69 16.61
CA ASP A 58 -18.86 -17.85 15.42
C ASP A 58 -17.73 -16.82 15.61
N ILE A 59 -16.49 -17.29 15.54
CA ILE A 59 -15.28 -16.49 15.79
C ILE A 59 -14.42 -16.46 14.54
N GLN A 60 -14.00 -15.28 14.13
CA GLN A 60 -12.96 -15.11 13.10
C GLN A 60 -11.71 -14.55 13.77
N THR A 61 -10.63 -15.32 13.77
CA THR A 61 -9.33 -14.87 14.29
C THR A 61 -8.49 -14.31 13.16
N PHE A 62 -7.59 -13.39 13.48
CA PHE A 62 -6.66 -12.84 12.51
C PHE A 62 -5.33 -12.46 13.16
N GLY A 63 -4.30 -12.46 12.33
CA GLY A 63 -2.99 -11.87 12.62
C GLY A 63 -2.40 -11.35 11.32
N PHE A 64 -1.95 -10.10 11.29
CA PHE A 64 -1.36 -9.52 10.09
C PHE A 64 -0.41 -8.37 10.40
N ASP A 65 0.51 -8.13 9.47
CA ASP A 65 1.44 -7.00 9.43
C ASP A 65 1.68 -6.70 7.95
N VAL A 66 0.97 -5.70 7.43
CA VAL A 66 0.95 -5.34 6.00
C VAL A 66 1.44 -3.92 5.85
N GLN A 67 2.51 -3.77 5.08
CA GLN A 67 3.15 -2.49 4.80
C GLN A 67 3.11 -2.21 3.29
N SER A 68 2.77 -0.97 2.94
CA SER A 68 2.91 -0.43 1.60
C SER A 68 3.98 0.66 1.59
N MET A 69 4.99 0.48 0.74
CA MET A 69 6.07 1.45 0.54
C MET A 69 6.44 1.53 -0.94
N GLN A 70 6.29 2.71 -1.54
CA GLN A 70 6.71 2.98 -2.93
C GLN A 70 6.13 1.96 -3.95
N ALA A 71 4.82 1.70 -3.87
CA ALA A 71 4.09 0.71 -4.68
C ALA A 71 4.39 -0.76 -4.37
N ARG A 72 5.25 -1.07 -3.41
CA ARG A 72 5.49 -2.43 -2.95
C ARG A 72 4.68 -2.68 -1.69
N ILE A 73 3.79 -3.68 -1.76
CA ILE A 73 3.05 -4.15 -0.60
C ILE A 73 3.65 -5.48 -0.15
N THR A 74 4.01 -5.56 1.12
CA THR A 74 4.61 -6.75 1.74
C THR A 74 4.00 -7.00 3.09
N GLY A 75 3.98 -8.26 3.52
CA GLY A 75 3.47 -8.58 4.83
C GLY A 75 3.17 -10.05 5.02
N LEU A 76 2.48 -10.32 6.11
CA LEU A 76 1.85 -11.61 6.41
C LEU A 76 0.40 -11.34 6.78
N PHE A 77 -0.49 -12.22 6.34
CA PHE A 77 -1.87 -12.32 6.82
C PHE A 77 -2.19 -13.77 7.13
N LEU A 78 -2.77 -13.99 8.30
CA LEU A 78 -3.28 -15.26 8.79
C LEU A 78 -4.70 -15.02 9.29
N GLY A 79 -5.71 -15.61 8.65
CA GLY A 79 -7.08 -15.63 9.13
C GLY A 79 -7.52 -17.07 9.40
N ALA A 80 -8.31 -17.29 10.46
CA ALA A 80 -8.92 -18.58 10.71
C ALA A 80 -10.37 -18.46 11.20
N GLU A 81 -11.22 -19.36 10.72
CA GLU A 81 -12.60 -19.56 11.18
C GLU A 81 -12.65 -20.95 11.85
N PRO A 82 -12.51 -21.04 13.18
CA PRO A 82 -12.37 -22.32 13.87
C PRO A 82 -13.57 -23.25 13.71
N SER A 83 -14.78 -22.69 13.56
CA SER A 83 -16.02 -23.47 13.40
C SER A 83 -16.03 -24.35 12.16
N THR A 84 -15.39 -23.90 11.08
CA THR A 84 -15.28 -24.62 9.80
C THR A 84 -13.89 -25.21 9.58
N SER A 85 -12.95 -24.97 10.51
CA SER A 85 -11.53 -25.30 10.33
C SER A 85 -10.94 -24.69 9.05
N ALA A 86 -11.46 -23.52 8.64
CA ALA A 86 -10.96 -22.79 7.49
C ALA A 86 -9.78 -21.88 7.89
N THR A 87 -8.77 -21.79 7.03
CA THR A 87 -7.65 -20.87 7.16
C THR A 87 -7.37 -20.14 5.85
N LEU A 88 -7.00 -18.87 5.95
CA LEU A 88 -6.60 -18.04 4.82
C LEU A 88 -5.22 -17.45 5.11
N ILE A 89 -4.26 -17.73 4.23
CA ILE A 89 -2.86 -17.35 4.41
C ILE A 89 -2.39 -16.54 3.20
N THR A 90 -1.74 -15.41 3.45
CA THR A 90 -1.01 -14.64 2.43
C THR A 90 0.34 -14.24 3.02
N GLY A 91 1.43 -14.52 2.33
CA GLY A 91 2.74 -14.14 2.83
C GLY A 91 3.90 -14.67 2.01
N PRO A 92 5.13 -14.26 2.33
CA PRO A 92 6.32 -14.57 1.53
C PRO A 92 6.66 -16.06 1.47
N THR A 93 6.18 -16.85 2.43
CA THR A 93 6.40 -18.30 2.50
C THR A 93 5.25 -19.12 1.93
N GLU A 94 4.13 -18.49 1.54
CA GLU A 94 2.97 -19.17 0.96
C GLU A 94 2.96 -18.92 -0.56
N PRO A 95 3.40 -19.89 -1.39
CA PRO A 95 3.55 -19.70 -2.83
C PRO A 95 2.22 -19.30 -3.48
N GLY A 96 2.26 -18.48 -4.52
CA GLY A 96 1.08 -18.07 -5.28
C GLY A 96 0.20 -17.01 -4.59
N THR A 97 0.56 -16.57 -3.38
CA THR A 97 -0.14 -15.50 -2.66
C THR A 97 0.52 -14.14 -2.90
N SER A 98 -0.26 -13.06 -2.82
CA SER A 98 0.26 -11.70 -2.97
C SER A 98 -0.70 -10.65 -2.41
N PHE A 99 -0.16 -9.52 -1.96
CA PHE A 99 -0.94 -8.32 -1.71
C PHE A 99 -0.99 -7.49 -2.98
N THR A 100 -2.20 -7.05 -3.36
CA THR A 100 -2.48 -6.46 -4.68
C THR A 100 -2.93 -5.00 -4.60
N GLY A 101 -3.33 -4.53 -3.42
CA GLY A 101 -3.77 -3.16 -3.21
C GLY A 101 -3.65 -2.75 -1.75
N PHE A 102 -3.38 -1.46 -1.51
CA PHE A 102 -3.36 -0.87 -0.17
C PHE A 102 -3.98 0.52 -0.24
N ARG A 103 -4.84 0.83 0.71
CA ARG A 103 -5.48 2.13 0.90
C ARG A 103 -5.22 2.57 2.33
N SER A 104 -4.56 3.72 2.49
CA SER A 104 -4.16 4.31 3.78
C SER A 104 -5.29 5.05 4.50
N SER A 105 -6.52 4.93 3.97
CA SER A 105 -7.77 5.40 4.56
C SER A 105 -8.87 4.37 4.29
N SER A 106 -9.89 4.30 5.16
CA SER A 106 -11.02 3.39 4.96
C SER A 106 -12.36 4.03 5.36
N SER A 107 -13.31 4.04 4.43
CA SER A 107 -14.69 4.47 4.72
C SER A 107 -15.48 3.51 5.60
N PHE A 108 -14.93 2.33 5.92
CA PHE A 108 -15.48 1.42 6.93
C PHE A 108 -15.36 2.00 8.34
N CYS A 109 -14.34 2.84 8.58
CA CYS A 109 -14.10 3.45 9.87
C CYS A 109 -14.94 4.72 10.06
N ILE A 110 -15.30 5.01 11.31
CA ILE A 110 -16.01 6.25 11.67
C ILE A 110 -15.18 7.48 11.27
N ASP A 111 -13.89 7.46 11.60
CA ASP A 111 -12.89 8.37 11.05
C ASP A 111 -12.09 7.62 9.98
N PRO A 112 -12.22 7.95 8.69
CA PRO A 112 -11.48 7.25 7.64
C PRO A 112 -9.96 7.33 7.76
N SER A 113 -9.42 8.34 8.45
CA SER A 113 -7.96 8.50 8.64
C SER A 113 -7.37 7.52 9.65
N HIS A 114 -8.20 6.93 10.49
CA HIS A 114 -7.87 5.87 11.44
C HIS A 114 -7.91 4.47 10.81
N GLY A 115 -8.36 4.37 9.56
CA GLY A 115 -8.54 3.12 8.86
C GLY A 115 -7.53 2.86 7.76
N ALA A 116 -7.26 1.60 7.46
CA ALA A 116 -6.63 1.21 6.22
C ALA A 116 -7.28 -0.07 5.67
N GLU A 117 -7.07 -0.30 4.38
CA GLU A 117 -7.54 -1.49 3.70
C GLU A 117 -6.43 -2.10 2.87
N PHE A 118 -6.44 -3.41 2.73
CA PHE A 118 -5.60 -4.09 1.75
C PHE A 118 -6.39 -5.15 0.99
N ASP A 119 -6.02 -5.30 -0.27
CA ASP A 119 -6.49 -6.38 -1.13
C ASP A 119 -5.37 -7.41 -1.30
N ALA A 120 -5.76 -8.67 -1.37
CA ALA A 120 -4.81 -9.75 -1.57
C ALA A 120 -5.44 -10.94 -2.30
N VAL A 121 -4.55 -11.78 -2.83
CA VAL A 121 -4.85 -13.14 -3.22
C VAL A 121 -4.20 -14.05 -2.20
N GLY A 122 -5.02 -14.79 -1.45
CA GLY A 122 -4.59 -15.67 -0.37
C GLY A 122 -4.89 -17.13 -0.65
N HIS A 123 -4.16 -18.01 0.01
CA HIS A 123 -4.37 -19.44 -0.05
C HIS A 123 -5.40 -19.85 1.01
N LEU A 124 -6.59 -20.23 0.55
CA LEU A 124 -7.71 -20.70 1.37
C LEU A 124 -7.68 -22.22 1.48
N LYS A 125 -7.61 -22.71 2.71
CA LYS A 125 -7.67 -24.13 3.08
C LYS A 125 -8.90 -24.36 3.94
N GLU A 126 -9.84 -25.19 3.49
CA GLU A 126 -11.07 -25.51 4.23
C GLU A 126 -11.32 -27.02 4.24
N GLY A 127 -11.35 -27.61 5.43
CA GLY A 127 -11.45 -29.06 5.60
C GLY A 127 -10.34 -29.82 4.86
N LEU A 128 -10.70 -30.93 4.21
CA LEU A 128 -9.77 -31.76 3.41
C LEU A 128 -9.94 -31.57 1.90
N THR A 129 -10.85 -30.69 1.47
CA THR A 129 -11.38 -30.66 0.10
C THR A 129 -11.17 -29.34 -0.60
N VAL A 130 -10.95 -28.25 0.15
CA VAL A 130 -10.68 -26.94 -0.42
C VAL A 130 -9.24 -26.58 -0.15
N ASP A 131 -8.50 -26.37 -1.24
CA ASP A 131 -7.13 -25.87 -1.27
C ASP A 131 -7.04 -25.00 -2.53
N THR A 132 -7.27 -23.70 -2.39
CA THR A 132 -7.44 -22.80 -3.55
C THR A 132 -7.05 -21.36 -3.25
N TYR A 133 -6.81 -20.57 -4.31
CA TYR A 133 -6.49 -19.16 -4.18
C TYR A 133 -7.75 -18.30 -4.34
N VAL A 134 -7.97 -17.38 -3.40
CA VAL A 134 -9.12 -16.46 -3.42
C VAL A 134 -8.65 -15.02 -3.29
N ALA A 135 -9.30 -14.13 -4.03
CA ALA A 135 -9.17 -12.70 -3.80
C ALA A 135 -10.01 -12.30 -2.57
N TYR A 136 -9.47 -11.41 -1.76
CA TYR A 136 -10.12 -10.90 -0.56
C TYR A 136 -9.69 -9.47 -0.23
N THR A 137 -10.51 -8.78 0.54
CA THR A 137 -10.22 -7.45 1.06
C THR A 137 -10.34 -7.48 2.58
N VAL A 138 -9.37 -6.88 3.26
CA VAL A 138 -9.43 -6.63 4.71
C VAL A 138 -9.50 -5.13 4.95
N LYS A 139 -10.28 -4.75 5.97
CA LYS A 139 -10.39 -3.38 6.46
C LYS A 139 -10.17 -3.40 7.97
N GLY A 140 -9.32 -2.51 8.46
CA GLY A 140 -9.07 -2.35 9.90
C GLY A 140 -9.16 -0.89 10.29
N CYS A 141 -9.73 -0.63 11.46
CA CYS A 141 -9.80 0.68 12.08
C CYS A 141 -9.08 0.64 13.41
N ASP A 142 -8.06 1.48 13.56
CA ASP A 142 -7.35 1.76 14.81
C ASP A 142 -8.05 2.94 15.49
N ASN A 143 -8.96 2.64 16.42
CA ASN A 143 -9.86 3.65 16.98
C ASN A 143 -9.43 4.11 18.39
N GLY A 144 -8.29 3.64 18.90
CA GLY A 144 -7.93 3.85 20.29
C GLY A 144 -6.44 3.74 20.57
N PRO A 145 -6.04 3.91 21.83
CA PRO A 145 -4.68 3.58 22.23
C PRO A 145 -4.44 2.07 22.09
N ALA A 146 -3.18 1.69 21.87
CA ALA A 146 -2.78 0.29 21.80
C ALA A 146 -3.27 -0.53 23.01
N GLY A 147 -3.90 -1.68 22.73
CA GLY A 147 -4.43 -2.63 23.70
C GLY A 147 -5.83 -2.31 24.22
N PHE A 148 -6.54 -1.31 23.66
CA PHE A 148 -7.89 -0.95 24.06
C PHE A 148 -8.91 -1.31 22.97
N GLY A 149 -9.92 -2.12 23.31
CA GLY A 149 -10.86 -2.75 22.36
C GLY A 149 -11.93 -1.83 21.73
N VAL A 150 -11.51 -0.76 21.06
CA VAL A 150 -12.37 0.09 20.22
C VAL A 150 -12.18 -0.18 18.72
N ASP A 151 -11.22 -1.02 18.38
CA ASP A 151 -10.92 -1.34 16.99
C ASP A 151 -12.02 -2.16 16.34
N THR A 152 -12.14 -1.98 15.04
CA THR A 152 -13.08 -2.75 14.22
C THR A 152 -12.36 -3.32 13.03
N TRP A 153 -12.81 -4.49 12.61
CA TRP A 153 -12.18 -5.25 11.55
C TRP A 153 -13.23 -5.88 10.66
N SER A 154 -12.92 -6.00 9.37
CA SER A 154 -13.76 -6.65 8.39
C SER A 154 -12.92 -7.42 7.37
N ILE A 155 -13.46 -8.55 6.91
CA ILE A 155 -12.96 -9.30 5.77
C ILE A 155 -14.09 -9.62 4.80
N ASP A 156 -13.78 -9.55 3.51
CA ASP A 156 -14.67 -9.94 2.43
C ASP A 156 -13.97 -10.88 1.45
N ILE A 157 -14.61 -12.01 1.14
CA ILE A 157 -14.15 -12.99 0.15
C ILE A 157 -15.31 -13.21 -0.85
N PRO A 158 -15.40 -12.41 -1.93
CA PRO A 158 -16.55 -12.42 -2.82
C PRO A 158 -16.84 -13.77 -3.47
N SER A 159 -15.79 -14.52 -3.87
CA SER A 159 -15.94 -15.83 -4.50
C SER A 159 -16.56 -16.90 -3.60
N ARG A 160 -16.59 -16.63 -2.28
CA ARG A 160 -17.22 -17.47 -1.26
C ARG A 160 -18.53 -16.91 -0.74
N SER A 161 -18.94 -15.72 -1.18
CA SER A 161 -20.03 -14.96 -0.54
C SER A 161 -19.82 -14.86 0.98
N TYR A 162 -18.56 -14.75 1.40
CA TYR A 162 -18.18 -14.72 2.80
C TYR A 162 -17.83 -13.29 3.18
N HIS A 163 -18.48 -12.81 4.24
CA HIS A 163 -18.24 -11.51 4.83
C HIS A 163 -18.31 -11.66 6.35
N LYS A 164 -17.37 -11.03 7.06
CA LYS A 164 -17.42 -10.97 8.52
C LYS A 164 -16.80 -9.66 8.99
N ASP A 165 -17.47 -9.01 9.93
CA ASP A 165 -17.03 -7.77 10.53
C ASP A 165 -17.42 -7.69 12.01
N GLY A 166 -16.74 -6.83 12.76
CA GLY A 166 -17.11 -6.58 14.14
C GLY A 166 -16.05 -5.85 14.96
N ALA A 167 -16.38 -5.68 16.24
CA ALA A 167 -15.47 -5.16 17.25
C ALA A 167 -14.39 -6.19 17.57
N VAL A 168 -13.15 -5.72 17.64
CA VAL A 168 -11.97 -6.55 17.87
C VAL A 168 -11.79 -6.80 19.36
N THR A 169 -11.61 -8.07 19.72
CA THR A 169 -10.91 -8.44 20.94
C THR A 169 -9.46 -8.73 20.58
N GLY A 170 -8.57 -7.81 20.95
CA GLY A 170 -7.21 -7.72 20.41
C GLY A 170 -6.87 -6.27 20.14
N ASP A 171 -6.00 -6.04 19.16
CA ASP A 171 -5.53 -4.69 18.79
C ASP A 171 -5.23 -4.60 17.29
N ILE A 172 -5.47 -3.43 16.72
CA ILE A 172 -5.09 -3.03 15.36
C ILE A 172 -4.35 -1.71 15.48
N GLU A 173 -3.14 -1.64 14.91
CA GLU A 173 -2.36 -0.41 14.83
C GLU A 173 -2.27 0.04 13.38
N LYS A 174 -2.57 1.31 13.14
CA LYS A 174 -2.33 1.99 11.86
C LYS A 174 -1.14 2.94 12.01
N LEU A 175 -0.12 2.76 11.17
CA LEU A 175 1.17 3.46 11.24
C LEU A 175 1.48 4.28 9.98
#